data_AF-A0AAU2B3H0-F1
#
_entry.id   AF-A0AAU2B3H0-F1
#
_cell.length_a   1.000
_cell.length_b   1.000
_cell.length_c   1.000
_cell.angle_alpha   90.00
_cell.angle_beta   90.00
_cell.angle_gamma   90.00
#
_symmetry.space_group_name_H-M   'P 1'
#
loop_
_entity.id
_entity.type
_entity.pdbx_description
1 polymer ?
#
loop_
_entity_poly.entity_id
_entity_poly.type
_entity_poly.pdbx_seq_one_letter_code
_entity_poly.pdbx_strand_id
1 'polypeptide(L)'
;MVIVANTLVALVAALHGYILVLEMFLWERAPGRGLSGFDAPMAKATAPLAANQGLYNGFLAAGLVWGLVADDPTGFRVQVFFLSCVVVAGLYGAATANRRILFAQALPGTLALAAVLAAR
;
A
#
# COMPACT_ATOMS: atom_id res chain seq x y z
N MET A 1 -20.21 11.60 -2.53
CA MET A 1 -19.35 10.40 -2.56
C MET A 1 -17.92 10.70 -3.02
N VAL A 2 -17.71 11.56 -4.03
CA VAL A 2 -16.36 11.89 -4.56
C VAL A 2 -15.35 12.34 -3.49
N ILE A 3 -15.71 13.25 -2.59
CA ILE A 3 -14.80 13.70 -1.51
C ILE A 3 -14.36 12.52 -0.63
N VAL A 4 -15.30 11.63 -0.27
CA VAL A 4 -15.02 10.44 0.53
C VAL A 4 -14.10 9.48 -0.23
N ALA A 5 -14.39 9.21 -1.50
CA ALA A 5 -13.57 8.35 -2.35
C ALA A 5 -12.13 8.88 -2.47
N ASN A 6 -11.96 10.16 -2.82
CA ASN A 6 -10.64 10.79 -2.95
C ASN A 6 -9.88 10.81 -1.62
N THR A 7 -10.58 11.04 -0.50
CA THR A 7 -9.97 10.99 0.84
C THR A 7 -9.45 9.59 1.15
N LEU A 8 -10.24 8.55 0.89
CA LEU A 8 -9.84 7.15 1.11
C LEU A 8 -8.66 6.76 0.20
N VAL A 9 -8.68 7.15 -1.07
CA VAL A 9 -7.57 6.93 -2.00
C VAL A 9 -6.28 7.61 -1.49
N ALA A 10 -6.38 8.86 -1.03
CA ALA A 10 -5.24 9.59 -0.49
C ALA A 10 -4.67 8.92 0.77
N LEU A 11 -5.53 8.42 1.66
CA LEU A 11 -5.12 7.65 2.84
C LEU A 11 -4.41 6.34 2.47
N VAL A 12 -4.90 5.61 1.47
CA VAL A 12 -4.24 4.39 0.98
C VAL A 12 -2.89 4.74 0.33
N ALA A 13 -2.82 5.80 -0.47
CA ALA A 13 -1.55 6.27 -1.04
C ALA A 13 -0.53 6.63 0.04
N ALA A 14 -0.96 7.35 1.08
CA ALA A 14 -0.12 7.71 2.22
C ALA A 14 0.34 6.48 3.01
N LEU A 15 -0.54 5.49 3.21
CA LEU A 15 -0.19 4.21 3.83
C LEU A 15 0.93 3.50 3.05
N HIS A 16 0.81 3.37 1.73
CA HIS A 16 1.85 2.75 0.92
C HIS A 16 3.15 3.56 0.90
N GLY A 17 3.08 4.88 0.95
CA GLY A 17 4.25 5.75 1.15
C GLY A 17 4.93 5.51 2.51
N TYR A 18 4.14 5.34 3.57
CA TYR A 18 4.67 4.98 4.89
C TYR A 18 5.33 3.60 4.89
N ILE A 19 4.72 2.60 4.26
CA ILE A 19 5.29 1.24 4.13
C ILE A 19 6.60 1.29 3.35
N LEU A 20 6.66 2.04 2.23
CA LEU A 20 7.90 2.26 1.48
C LEU A 20 9.00 2.77 2.41
N VAL A 21 8.73 3.81 3.19
CA VAL A 21 9.75 4.41 4.06
C VAL A 21 10.23 3.39 5.09
N LEU A 22 9.29 2.63 5.64
CA LEU A 22 9.60 1.61 6.63
C LEU A 22 10.47 0.49 6.06
N GLU A 23 10.12 -0.04 4.89
CA GLU A 23 10.78 -1.17 4.25
C GLU A 23 12.13 -0.78 3.60
N MET A 24 12.26 0.42 3.05
CA MET A 24 13.50 0.87 2.40
C MET A 24 14.53 1.47 3.35
N PHE A 25 14.09 2.23 4.35
CA PHE A 25 15.01 3.04 5.17
C PHE A 25 15.05 2.62 6.65
N LEU A 26 13.97 2.03 7.17
CA LEU A 26 13.83 1.71 8.60
C LEU A 26 13.82 0.21 8.90
N TRP A 27 13.99 -0.65 7.91
CA TRP A 27 13.90 -2.11 8.05
C TRP A 27 14.83 -2.67 9.13
N GLU A 28 16.09 -2.23 9.13
CA GLU A 28 17.07 -2.63 10.12
C GLU A 28 16.91 -1.93 11.47
N ARG A 29 16.05 -0.90 11.58
CA ARG A 29 15.83 -0.12 12.81
C ARG A 29 14.74 -0.76 13.67
N ALA A 30 14.55 -0.28 14.90
CA ALA A 30 13.57 -0.82 15.83
C ALA A 30 12.14 -0.90 15.25
N PRO A 31 11.62 0.09 14.48
CA PRO A 31 10.31 -0.01 13.86
C PRO A 31 10.20 -1.15 12.82
N GLY A 32 11.19 -1.28 11.93
CA GLY A 32 11.21 -2.33 10.91
C GLY A 32 11.32 -3.73 11.51
N ARG A 33 12.24 -3.93 12.46
CA ARG A 33 12.40 -5.20 13.19
C ARG A 33 11.16 -5.58 14.00
N GLY A 34 10.48 -4.60 14.59
CA GLY A 34 9.24 -4.85 15.34
C GLY A 34 8.09 -5.35 14.46
N LEU A 35 8.03 -4.94 13.19
CA LEU A 35 7.01 -5.37 12.24
C LEU A 35 7.35 -6.69 11.55
N SER A 36 8.62 -6.92 11.21
CA SER A 36 9.08 -8.17 10.62
C SER A 36 9.17 -9.32 11.62
N GLY A 37 9.43 -9.01 12.90
CA GLY A 37 9.73 -10.00 13.93
C GLY A 37 11.15 -10.57 13.81
N PHE A 38 12.00 -9.98 12.97
CA PHE A 38 13.36 -10.45 12.74
C PHE A 38 14.34 -9.90 13.78
N ASP A 39 15.32 -10.72 14.14
CA ASP A 39 16.49 -10.26 14.90
C ASP A 39 17.40 -9.37 14.04
N ALA A 40 18.42 -8.77 14.65
CA ALA A 40 19.30 -7.84 13.94
C ALA A 40 20.07 -8.50 12.78
N PRO A 41 20.66 -9.71 12.93
CA PRO A 41 21.31 -10.40 11.80
C PRO A 41 20.37 -10.69 10.63
N MET A 42 19.17 -11.19 10.89
CA MET A 42 18.21 -11.54 9.84
C MET A 42 17.62 -10.30 9.17
N ALA A 43 17.35 -9.23 9.92
CA ALA A 43 16.93 -7.95 9.36
C ALA A 43 18.00 -7.38 8.40
N LYS A 44 19.27 -7.44 8.79
CA LYS A 44 20.39 -7.03 7.93
C LYS A 44 20.49 -7.87 6.67
N ALA A 45 20.38 -9.20 6.80
CA ALA A 45 20.45 -10.12 5.67
C ALA A 45 19.30 -9.94 4.66
N THR A 46 18.12 -9.53 5.13
CA THR A 46 16.91 -9.36 4.31
C THR A 46 16.67 -7.92 3.84
N ALA A 47 17.48 -6.95 4.27
CA ALA A 47 17.30 -5.54 3.95
C ALA A 47 17.17 -5.23 2.43
N PRO A 48 17.97 -5.83 1.53
CA PRO A 48 17.80 -5.61 0.08
C PRO A 48 16.45 -6.11 -0.45
N LEU A 49 15.94 -7.23 0.08
CA LEU A 49 14.64 -7.77 -0.30
C LEU A 49 13.51 -6.86 0.17
N ALA A 50 13.57 -6.40 1.42
CA ALA A 50 12.62 -5.44 1.97
C ALA A 50 12.63 -4.12 1.20
N ALA A 51 13.81 -3.61 0.85
CA ALA A 51 13.92 -2.39 0.05
C ALA A 51 13.24 -2.52 -1.32
N ASN A 52 13.32 -3.69 -1.97
CA ASN A 52 12.62 -3.93 -3.23
C ASN A 52 11.10 -4.01 -3.02
N GLN A 53 10.64 -4.64 -1.94
CA GLN A 53 9.21 -4.63 -1.54
C GLN A 53 8.71 -3.19 -1.31
N GLY A 54 9.50 -2.38 -0.62
CA GLY A 54 9.21 -0.97 -0.37
C GLY A 54 9.10 -0.14 -1.64
N LEU A 55 9.96 -0.39 -2.63
CA LEU A 55 9.89 0.29 -3.93
C LEU A 55 8.58 -0.04 -4.66
N TYR A 56 8.14 -1.29 -4.67
CA TYR A 56 6.84 -1.65 -5.26
C TYR A 56 5.67 -0.96 -4.53
N ASN A 57 5.71 -0.86 -3.20
CA ASN A 57 4.75 -0.05 -2.44
C ASN A 57 4.80 1.43 -2.88
N GLY A 58 5.98 1.97 -3.17
CA GLY A 58 6.14 3.29 -3.77
C GLY A 58 5.43 3.47 -5.11
N PHE A 59 5.52 2.47 -5.99
CA PHE A 59 4.80 2.51 -7.27
C PHE A 59 3.28 2.50 -7.08
N LEU A 60 2.78 1.76 -6.09
CA LEU A 60 1.35 1.80 -5.74
C LEU A 60 0.94 3.19 -5.24
N ALA A 61 1.71 3.78 -4.33
CA ALA A 61 1.47 5.13 -3.84
C ALA A 61 1.48 6.18 -4.97
N ALA A 62 2.50 6.14 -5.83
CA ALA A 62 2.63 7.05 -6.97
C ALA A 62 1.46 6.90 -7.97
N GLY A 63 1.05 5.66 -8.26
CA GLY A 63 -0.11 5.38 -9.12
C GLY A 63 -1.42 5.93 -8.56
N LEU A 64 -1.64 5.79 -7.25
CA LEU A 64 -2.83 6.35 -6.59
C LEU A 64 -2.81 7.88 -6.56
N VAL A 65 -1.66 8.50 -6.29
CA VAL A 65 -1.50 9.97 -6.38
C VAL A 65 -1.76 10.44 -7.80
N TRP A 66 -1.24 9.75 -8.81
CA TRP A 66 -1.53 10.06 -10.22
C TRP A 66 -3.03 9.97 -10.50
N GLY A 67 -3.69 8.92 -10.04
CA GLY A 67 -5.13 8.75 -10.17
C GLY A 67 -5.96 9.88 -9.52
N LEU A 68 -5.45 10.52 -8.46
CA LEU A 68 -6.11 11.65 -7.80
C LEU A 68 -5.97 12.98 -8.56
N VAL A 69 -4.87 13.19 -9.28
CA VAL A 69 -4.56 14.46 -9.94
C VAL A 69 -4.90 14.48 -11.43
N ALA A 70 -5.04 13.30 -12.05
CA ALA A 70 -5.39 13.19 -13.46
C ALA A 70 -6.89 13.43 -13.70
N ASP A 71 -7.21 14.10 -14.80
CA ASP A 71 -8.59 14.28 -15.23
C ASP A 71 -9.25 12.95 -15.65
N ASP A 72 -10.58 12.91 -15.54
CA ASP A 72 -11.35 11.78 -16.01
C ASP A 72 -11.42 11.71 -17.54
N PRO A 73 -11.44 10.49 -18.12
CA PRO A 73 -11.64 9.19 -17.47
C PRO A 73 -10.36 8.52 -16.96
N THR A 74 -9.19 9.16 -17.09
CA THR A 74 -7.90 8.58 -16.72
C THR A 74 -7.79 8.41 -15.21
N GLY A 75 -8.13 9.45 -14.44
CA GLY A 75 -8.11 9.41 -12.96
C GLY A 75 -8.86 8.21 -12.40
N PHE A 76 -10.15 8.06 -12.74
CA PHE A 76 -10.95 6.92 -12.35
C PHE A 76 -10.31 5.55 -12.69
N ARG A 77 -9.85 5.36 -13.94
CA ARG A 77 -9.30 4.07 -14.39
C ARG A 77 -8.01 3.71 -13.65
N VAL A 78 -7.14 4.71 -13.42
CA VAL A 78 -5.89 4.53 -12.68
C VAL A 78 -6.19 4.18 -11.23
N GLN A 79 -7.11 4.89 -10.56
CA GLN A 79 -7.49 4.58 -9.18
C GLN A 79 -8.04 3.15 -9.05
N VAL A 80 -8.97 2.74 -9.93
CA VAL A 80 -9.53 1.38 -9.91
C VAL A 80 -8.46 0.31 -10.12
N PHE A 81 -7.55 0.51 -11.07
CA PHE A 81 -6.48 -0.45 -11.35
C PHE A 81 -5.55 -0.61 -10.14
N PHE A 82 -5.00 0.49 -9.61
CA PHE A 82 -4.07 0.43 -8.49
C PHE A 82 -4.73 -0.05 -7.20
N LEU A 83 -5.95 0.38 -6.89
CA LEU A 83 -6.67 -0.14 -5.72
C LEU A 83 -6.97 -1.64 -5.84
N SER A 84 -7.28 -2.14 -7.04
CA SER A 84 -7.44 -3.58 -7.28
C SER A 84 -6.12 -4.33 -7.02
N CYS A 85 -4.99 -3.80 -7.47
CA CYS A 85 -3.67 -4.34 -7.15
C CYS A 85 -3.39 -4.34 -5.63
N VAL A 86 -3.73 -3.25 -4.93
CA VAL A 86 -3.59 -3.16 -3.46
C VAL A 86 -4.40 -4.26 -2.76
N VAL A 87 -5.65 -4.47 -3.18
CA VAL A 87 -6.52 -5.51 -2.61
C VAL A 87 -5.96 -6.90 -2.88
N VAL A 88 -5.59 -7.23 -4.12
CA VAL A 88 -5.05 -8.54 -4.49
C VAL A 88 -3.73 -8.82 -3.73
N ALA A 89 -2.80 -7.87 -3.73
CA ALA A 89 -1.55 -7.99 -2.99
C ALA A 89 -1.78 -8.12 -1.48
N GLY A 90 -2.74 -7.36 -0.93
CA GLY A 90 -3.11 -7.43 0.48
C GLY A 90 -3.70 -8.78 0.88
N LEU A 91 -4.57 -9.36 0.05
CA LEU A 91 -5.13 -10.70 0.26
C LEU A 91 -4.04 -11.77 0.18
N TYR A 92 -3.17 -11.69 -0.83
CA TYR A 92 -2.06 -12.63 -0.99
C TYR A 92 -1.07 -12.55 0.19
N GLY A 93 -0.68 -11.33 0.58
CA GLY A 93 0.20 -11.10 1.73
C GLY A 93 -0.43 -11.55 3.05
N ALA A 94 -1.75 -11.38 3.22
CA ALA A 94 -2.47 -11.88 4.39
C ALA A 94 -2.45 -13.41 4.49
N ALA A 95 -2.55 -14.10 3.35
CA ALA A 95 -2.54 -15.56 3.28
C ALA A 95 -1.13 -16.15 3.46
N THR A 96 -0.09 -15.47 2.98
CA THR A 96 1.26 -16.04 2.86
C THR A 96 2.28 -15.50 3.87
N ALA A 97 2.16 -14.23 4.26
CA ALA A 97 3.17 -13.55 5.07
C ALA A 97 2.66 -13.23 6.48
N ASN A 98 1.60 -12.41 6.59
CA ASN A 98 1.10 -11.97 7.88
C ASN A 98 -0.37 -11.59 7.82
N ARG A 99 -1.21 -12.23 8.63
CA ARG A 99 -2.67 -11.95 8.71
C ARG A 99 -3.00 -10.49 9.01
N ARG A 100 -2.10 -9.72 9.65
CA ARG A 100 -2.28 -8.29 9.89
C ARG A 100 -2.40 -7.48 8.60
N ILE A 101 -1.83 -7.96 7.49
CA ILE A 101 -1.90 -7.31 6.16
C ILE A 101 -3.35 -7.25 5.67
N LEU A 102 -4.21 -8.18 6.07
CA LEU A 102 -5.64 -8.13 5.73
C LEU A 102 -6.28 -6.83 6.23
N PHE A 103 -6.01 -6.47 7.49
CA PHE A 103 -6.59 -5.29 8.12
C PHE A 103 -5.83 -4.02 7.77
N ALA A 104 -4.50 -4.09 7.66
CA ALA A 104 -3.67 -2.94 7.37
C ALA A 104 -3.74 -2.49 5.91
N GLN A 105 -3.96 -3.41 4.95
CA GLN A 105 -3.87 -3.12 3.52
C GLN A 105 -5.12 -3.54 2.73
N ALA A 106 -5.53 -4.81 2.81
CA ALA A 106 -6.63 -5.31 1.96
C ALA A 106 -7.96 -4.62 2.29
N LEU A 107 -8.27 -4.46 3.58
CA LEU A 107 -9.48 -3.78 4.05
C LEU A 107 -9.53 -2.30 3.60
N PRO A 108 -8.56 -1.43 3.91
CA PRO A 108 -8.61 -0.04 3.47
C PRO A 108 -8.59 0.10 1.93
N GLY A 109 -7.83 -0.75 1.23
CA GLY A 109 -7.86 -0.79 -0.25
C GLY A 109 -9.25 -1.14 -0.80
N THR A 110 -9.93 -2.10 -0.18
CA THR A 110 -11.29 -2.51 -0.59
C THR A 110 -12.31 -1.41 -0.31
N LEU A 111 -12.21 -0.75 0.85
CA LEU A 111 -13.09 0.38 1.20
C LEU A 111 -12.91 1.56 0.23
N ALA A 112 -11.66 1.90 -0.10
CA ALA A 112 -11.36 2.92 -1.09
C ALA A 112 -11.90 2.54 -2.48
N LEU A 113 -11.70 1.29 -2.92
CA LEU A 113 -12.19 0.81 -4.22
C LEU A 113 -13.71 0.87 -4.31
N ALA A 114 -14.41 0.39 -3.27
CA ALA A 114 -15.86 0.46 -3.21
C ALA A 114 -16.36 1.91 -3.25
N ALA A 115 -15.70 2.82 -2.55
CA ALA A 115 -16.06 4.25 -2.56
C ALA A 115 -15.85 4.89 -3.94
N VAL A 116 -14.74 4.58 -4.63
CA VAL A 116 -14.47 5.06 -6.01
C VAL A 116 -15.53 4.55 -6.98
N LEU A 117 -15.88 3.26 -6.91
CA LEU A 117 -16.90 2.67 -7.77
C LEU A 117 -18.30 3.22 -7.50
N ALA A 118 -18.63 3.52 -6.23
CA ALA A 118 -19.92 4.11 -5.85
C ALA A 118 -20.01 5.62 -6.06
N ALA A 119 -18.87 6.31 -6.26
CA ALA A 119 -18.82 7.75 -6.52
C ALA A 119 -18.94 8.10 -8.01
N ARG A 120 -18.88 7.09 -8.88
CA ARG A 120 -19.07 7.20 -10.32
C ARG A 120 -20.55 7.18 -10.69
#